data_AF-A0A0U3HCN6-F1
#
_entry.id   AF-A0A0U3HCN6-F1
#
_cell.length_a   1.000
_cell.length_b   1.000
_cell.length_c   1.000
_cell.angle_alpha   90.00
_cell.angle_beta   90.00
_cell.angle_gamma   90.00
#
_symmetry.space_group_name_H-M   'P 1'
#
loop_
_entity.id
_entity.type
_entity.pdbx_description
1 polymer ?
#
loop_
_entity_poly.entity_id
_entity_poly.type
_entity_poly.pdbx_seq_one_letter_code
_entity_poly.pdbx_strand_id
1 'polypeptide(L)'
;MLLKTIDELIDMDVPTIVLAGGEPLLYPKIIEFVNYIVSNGSEAHVTTNGYFHSTLQALIDNVENPELLRVAVSIYGPERYHDEVL
;
A
#
# COMPACT_ATOMS: atom_id res chain seq x y z
N MET A 1 -7.79 2.22 16.68
CA MET A 1 -6.48 1.61 16.97
C MET A 1 -5.52 1.84 15.82
N LEU A 2 -5.82 1.37 14.61
CA LEU A 2 -4.94 1.52 13.44
C LEU A 2 -4.66 2.99 13.05
N LEU A 3 -5.69 3.84 12.90
CA LEU A 3 -5.49 5.27 12.61
C LEU A 3 -4.65 5.98 13.67
N LYS A 4 -4.90 5.69 14.96
CA LYS A 4 -4.11 6.23 16.08
C LYS A 4 -2.63 5.89 15.97
N THR A 5 -2.30 4.67 15.54
CA THR A 5 -0.91 4.28 15.31
C THR A 5 -0.31 5.04 14.13
N ILE A 6 -1.07 5.32 13.07
CA ILE A 6 -0.59 6.16 11.97
C ILE A 6 -0.38 7.60 12.42
N ASP A 7 -1.30 8.16 13.21
CA ASP A 7 -1.15 9.50 13.79
C ASP A 7 0.16 9.59 14.58
N GLU A 8 0.44 8.60 15.43
CA GLU A 8 1.68 8.52 16.20
C GLU A 8 2.93 8.44 15.31
N LEU A 9 2.87 7.72 14.17
CA LEU A 9 3.99 7.65 13.21
C LEU A 9 4.18 8.97 12.45
N ILE A 10 3.11 9.66 12.08
CA ILE A 10 3.14 10.96 11.43
C ILE A 10 3.70 12.01 12.40
N ASP A 11 3.25 12.03 13.66
CA ASP A 11 3.75 12.91 14.71
C ASP A 11 5.25 12.70 15.00
N MET A 12 5.77 11.52 14.68
CA MET A 12 7.19 11.16 14.77
C MET A 12 7.99 11.50 13.50
N ASP A 13 7.39 12.16 12.51
CA ASP A 13 7.98 12.48 11.20
C ASP A 13 8.55 11.24 10.50
N VAL A 14 7.87 10.08 10.62
CA VAL A 14 8.31 8.85 9.95
C VAL A 14 8.21 9.03 8.44
N PRO A 15 9.31 8.97 7.68
CA PRO A 15 9.30 9.35 6.26
C PRO A 15 8.60 8.32 5.37
N THR A 16 8.48 7.07 5.83
CA THR A 16 7.95 5.96 5.04
C THR A 16 7.13 5.02 5.91
N ILE A 17 5.89 4.77 5.48
CA ILE A 17 4.99 3.80 6.11
C ILE A 17 4.72 2.67 5.11
N VAL A 18 5.09 1.45 5.50
CA VAL A 18 4.91 0.25 4.66
C VAL A 18 3.63 -0.47 5.07
N LEU A 19 2.70 -0.57 4.12
CA LEU A 19 1.47 -1.35 4.22
C LEU A 19 1.73 -2.75 3.65
N ALA A 20 1.88 -3.71 4.56
CA ALA A 20 2.12 -5.12 4.28
C ALA A 20 1.22 -6.00 5.18
N GLY A 21 1.42 -7.32 5.16
CA GLY A 21 0.69 -8.27 5.99
C GLY A 21 0.09 -9.41 5.17
N GLY A 22 -1.23 -9.61 5.27
CA GLY A 22 -1.97 -10.48 4.35
C GLY A 22 -1.98 -9.88 2.94
N GLU A 23 -3.14 -9.44 2.47
CA GLU A 23 -3.22 -8.65 1.22
C GLU A 23 -3.77 -7.25 1.54
N PRO A 24 -2.93 -6.20 1.51
CA PRO A 24 -3.37 -4.83 1.82
C PRO A 24 -4.51 -4.33 0.95
N LEU A 25 -4.59 -4.75 -0.32
CA LEU A 25 -5.67 -4.35 -1.22
C LEU A 25 -7.04 -4.94 -0.84
N LEU A 26 -7.11 -5.90 0.08
CA LEU A 26 -8.37 -6.38 0.66
C LEU A 26 -8.90 -5.46 1.77
N TYR A 27 -8.09 -4.53 2.29
CA TYR A 27 -8.55 -3.62 3.32
C TYR A 27 -9.58 -2.63 2.72
N PRO A 28 -10.85 -2.59 3.21
CA PRO A 28 -11.91 -1.83 2.56
C PRO A 28 -11.67 -0.32 2.43
N LYS A 29 -10.77 0.21 3.27
CA LYS A 29 -10.41 1.64 3.33
C LYS A 29 -8.99 1.90 2.83
N ILE A 30 -8.40 1.00 2.03
CA ILE A 30 -7.00 1.12 1.60
C ILE A 30 -6.68 2.47 0.93
N ILE A 31 -7.59 2.98 0.10
CA ILE A 31 -7.40 4.29 -0.58
C ILE A 31 -7.44 5.45 0.43
N GLU A 32 -8.43 5.48 1.31
CA GLU A 32 -8.53 6.48 2.39
C GLU A 32 -7.28 6.45 3.27
N PHE A 33 -6.78 5.25 3.55
CA PHE A 33 -5.63 5.03 4.42
C PHE A 33 -4.31 5.48 3.79
N VAL A 34 -4.12 5.18 2.50
CA VAL A 34 -2.97 5.69 1.73
C VAL A 34 -3.04 7.21 1.61
N ASN A 35 -4.20 7.79 1.29
CA ASN A 35 -4.38 9.24 1.21
C ASN A 35 -4.08 9.94 2.53
N TYR A 36 -4.44 9.32 3.65
CA TYR A 36 -4.11 9.85 4.96
C TYR A 36 -2.60 9.91 5.21
N ILE A 37 -1.84 8.91 4.78
CA ILE A 37 -0.37 8.87 4.93
C ILE A 37 0.29 9.95 4.05
N VAL A 38 -0.05 9.96 2.75
CA VAL A 38 0.60 10.84 1.75
C VAL A 38 0.20 12.31 1.88
N SER A 39 -1.01 12.61 2.37
CA SER A 39 -1.43 14.00 2.67
C SER A 39 -0.66 14.61 3.85
N ASN A 40 -0.10 13.77 4.73
CA ASN A 40 0.78 14.18 5.83
C ASN A 40 2.27 14.14 5.45
N GLY A 41 2.59 14.02 4.16
CA GLY A 41 3.96 14.11 3.64
C GLY A 41 4.83 12.86 3.80
N SER A 42 4.29 11.78 4.39
CA SER A 42 4.96 10.48 4.47
C SER A 42 4.78 9.70 3.17
N GLU A 43 5.77 8.91 2.76
CA GLU A 43 5.61 7.97 1.66
C GLU A 43 4.75 6.76 2.09
N ALA A 44 3.79 6.39 1.25
CA ALA A 44 3.00 5.17 1.42
C ALA A 44 3.54 4.07 0.49
N HIS A 45 4.03 2.98 1.08
CA HIS A 45 4.55 1.83 0.34
C HIS A 45 3.57 0.66 0.48
N VAL A 46 2.94 0.25 -0.62
CA VAL A 46 1.99 -0.87 -0.62
C VAL A 46 2.64 -2.10 -1.22
N THR A 47 2.79 -3.16 -0.42
CA THR A 47 3.28 -4.47 -0.90
C THR A 47 2.09 -5.38 -1.16
N THR A 48 1.92 -5.86 -2.39
CA THR A 48 0.76 -6.65 -2.83
C THR A 48 1.20 -7.92 -3.58
N ASN A 49 0.33 -8.93 -3.60
CA ASN A 49 0.45 -10.07 -4.50
C ASN A 49 0.07 -9.74 -5.96
N GLY A 50 -0.51 -8.56 -6.21
CA GLY A 50 -0.86 -8.10 -7.56
C GLY A 50 -2.17 -8.66 -8.13
N TYR A 51 -2.90 -9.50 -7.40
CA TYR A 51 -4.13 -10.15 -7.88
C TYR A 51 -5.33 -9.19 -8.00
N PHE A 52 -5.43 -8.20 -7.11
CA PHE A 52 -6.58 -7.30 -7.01
C PHE A 52 -6.44 -6.07 -7.92
N HIS A 53 -6.38 -6.31 -9.23
CA HIS A 53 -6.13 -5.26 -10.23
C HIS A 53 -7.11 -4.09 -10.17
N SER A 54 -8.40 -4.32 -9.94
CA SER A 54 -9.39 -3.24 -9.85
C SER A 54 -9.16 -2.31 -8.66
N THR A 55 -8.86 -2.88 -7.48
CA THR A 55 -8.52 -2.09 -6.29
C THR A 55 -7.19 -1.39 -6.45
N LEU A 56 -6.19 -2.05 -7.03
CA LEU A 56 -4.89 -1.43 -7.31
C LEU A 56 -5.03 -0.24 -8.27
N GLN A 57 -5.79 -0.41 -9.36
CA GLN A 57 -6.06 0.67 -10.30
C GLN A 57 -6.80 1.82 -9.63
N ALA A 58 -7.84 1.52 -8.84
CA ALA A 58 -8.56 2.54 -8.09
C ALA A 58 -7.65 3.28 -7.10
N LEU A 59 -6.72 2.58 -6.44
CA LEU A 59 -5.73 3.21 -5.57
C LEU A 59 -4.84 4.18 -6.35
N ILE A 60 -4.28 3.75 -7.48
CA ILE A 60 -3.41 4.58 -8.32
C ILE A 60 -4.16 5.80 -8.86
N ASP A 61 -5.41 5.63 -9.27
CA ASP A 61 -6.21 6.69 -9.89
C ASP A 61 -6.69 7.74 -8.86
N ASN A 62 -6.79 7.39 -7.58
CA ASN A 62 -7.38 8.23 -6.53
C ASN A 62 -6.39 8.63 -5.43
N VAL A 63 -5.10 8.30 -5.57
CA VAL A 63 -4.10 8.69 -4.59
C VAL A 63 -3.81 10.20 -4.68
N GLU A 64 -3.83 10.87 -3.54
CA GLU A 64 -3.32 12.24 -3.42
C GLU A 64 -1.78 12.19 -3.41
N ASN A 65 -1.10 13.12 -4.07
CA ASN A 65 0.38 13.14 -4.15
C ASN A 65 0.98 11.81 -4.67
N PRO A 66 0.69 11.42 -5.93
CA PRO A 66 1.11 10.13 -6.50
C PRO A 66 2.63 9.89 -6.47
N GLU A 67 3.44 10.94 -6.38
CA GLU A 67 4.88 10.87 -6.19
C GLU A 67 5.32 10.26 -4.84
N LEU A 68 4.43 10.27 -3.84
CA LEU A 68 4.63 9.68 -2.51
C LEU A 68 4.10 8.25 -2.40
N LEU A 69 3.46 7.72 -3.46
CA LEU A 69 3.04 6.33 -3.55
C LEU A 69 4.15 5.46 -4.13
N ARG A 70 4.41 4.31 -3.49
CA ARG A 70 5.18 3.20 -4.06
C ARG A 70 4.35 1.93 -3.98
N VAL A 71 4.35 1.17 -5.07
CA VAL A 71 3.72 -0.16 -5.10
C VAL A 71 4.79 -1.20 -5.40
N ALA A 72 4.92 -2.18 -4.53
CA ALA A 72 5.77 -3.34 -4.71
C ALA A 72 4.89 -4.57 -4.99
N VAL A 73 5.16 -5.27 -6.09
CA VAL A 73 4.45 -6.50 -6.47
C VAL A 73 5.34 -7.70 -6.20
N SER A 74 4.77 -8.70 -5.51
CA SER A 74 5.49 -9.92 -5.16
C SER A 74 5.61 -10.85 -6.36
N ILE A 75 6.82 -10.99 -6.92
CA ILE A 75 7.13 -11.91 -8.03
C ILE A 75 8.13 -12.95 -7.54
N TYR A 76 7.71 -14.22 -7.54
CA TYR A 76 8.49 -15.32 -6.97
C TYR A 76 9.45 -15.98 -7.97
N GLY A 77 9.26 -15.73 -9.27
CA GLY A 77 10.09 -16.28 -10.34
C GLY A 77 9.39 -16.21 -11.69
N PRO A 78 9.89 -16.93 -12.70
CA PRO A 78 9.19 -17.12 -13.98
C PRO A 78 7.79 -17.71 -13.76
N GLU A 79 6.86 -17.44 -14.67
CA GLU A 79 5.43 -17.80 -14.62
C GLU A 79 5.16 -19.16 -13.98
N ARG A 80 5.74 -20.24 -14.52
CA ARG A 80 5.55 -21.59 -13.97
C ARG A 80 5.88 -21.70 -12.48
N TYR A 81 6.98 -21.11 -12.02
CA TYR A 81 7.36 -21.17 -10.62
C TYR A 81 6.51 -20.22 -9.75
N HIS A 82 6.11 -19.08 -10.31
CA HIS A 82 5.25 -18.12 -9.62
C HIS A 82 3.86 -18.71 -9.33
N ASP A 83 3.27 -19.39 -10.31
CA ASP A 83 1.92 -19.96 -10.23
C ASP A 83 1.86 -21.26 -9.40
N GLU A 84 3.00 -21.94 -9.19
CA GLU A 84 3.08 -23.16 -8.36
C GLU A 84 3.24 -22.85 -6.85
N VAL A 85 3.71 -21.65 -6.49
CA VAL A 85 4.02 -21.25 -5.09
C VAL A 85 2.85 -20.51 -4.41
N LEU A 86 1.89 -20.01 -5.20
CA LEU A 86 0.67 -19.32 -4.76
C LEU A 86 -0.56 -20.25 -4.83
#